data_AF-A0A8E0VHJ5-F1
#
_entry.id   AF-A0A8E0VHJ5-F1
#
_cell.length_a   1.000
_cell.length_b   1.000
_cell.length_c   1.000
_cell.angle_alpha   90.00
_cell.angle_beta   90.00
_cell.angle_gamma   90.00
#
_symmetry.space_group_name_H-M   'P 1'
#
loop_
_entity.id
_entity.type
_entity.pdbx_description
1 polymer ?
#
loop_
_entity_poly.entity_id
_entity_poly.type
_entity_poly.pdbx_seq_one_letter_code
_entity_poly.pdbx_strand_id
1 'polypeptide(L)'
;MRCDRVLIVRAPEQMRETKTVHWKIKRRQTADPRTVVCVLASPFSPEVNVTSPGHGWVTALLEDGVVVSSGEGGLSGDRIQDATAKIPMVHSVPDLHVSEQVAAELALQEEQNLLASRKLILLVDLDQTILHTSNDLQAFRYKNLHRYCLPGSSLIYHTSFRPHLLTVLDSLSKYYEMHICTFGNRVYAHKLASIIDPKRRYFSHRILSRDECFNPITKFANLKALFPRGLNLVCIIDDRGEVWDWSPNLIHVKPYR
;
A
#
# COMPACT_ATOMS: atom_id res chain seq x y z
N MET A 1 -17.79 27.63 -23.19
CA MET A 1 -19.02 27.61 -22.36
C MET A 1 -19.49 26.18 -22.20
N ARG A 2 -19.21 25.53 -21.07
CA ARG A 2 -19.96 24.36 -20.60
C ARG A 2 -20.23 24.62 -19.12
N CYS A 3 -21.51 24.85 -18.82
CA CYS A 3 -22.01 25.06 -17.47
C CYS A 3 -21.88 23.75 -16.70
N ASP A 4 -20.98 23.69 -15.73
CA ASP A 4 -21.06 22.73 -14.64
C ASP A 4 -22.25 23.13 -13.76
N ARG A 5 -23.41 22.54 -14.06
CA ARG A 5 -24.57 22.61 -13.15
C ARG A 5 -24.21 21.77 -11.93
N VAL A 6 -23.66 22.42 -10.91
CA VAL A 6 -23.58 21.86 -9.56
C VAL A 6 -25.02 21.57 -9.12
N LEU A 7 -25.34 20.29 -8.95
CA LEU A 7 -26.63 19.84 -8.45
C LEU A 7 -26.64 20.11 -6.95
N ILE A 8 -27.08 21.30 -6.55
CA ILE A 8 -27.27 21.67 -5.16
C ILE A 8 -28.54 20.97 -4.67
N VAL A 9 -28.38 19.79 -4.08
CA VAL A 9 -29.46 19.10 -3.38
C VAL A 9 -29.64 19.79 -2.03
N ARG A 10 -30.64 20.67 -1.92
CA ARG A 10 -31.05 21.22 -0.62
C ARG A 10 -31.94 20.19 0.06
N ALA A 11 -31.51 19.70 1.23
CA ALA A 11 -32.38 18.91 2.08
C ALA A 11 -33.59 19.77 2.48
N PRO A 12 -34.83 19.25 2.46
CA PRO A 12 -36.00 19.97 2.95
C PRO A 12 -35.80 20.37 4.41
N GLU A 13 -36.17 21.60 4.79
CA GLU A 13 -36.06 22.11 6.17
C GLU A 13 -36.86 21.28 7.19
N GLN A 14 -37.79 20.45 6.72
CA GLN A 14 -38.56 19.51 7.53
C GLN A 14 -38.46 18.10 6.93
N MET A 15 -37.41 17.37 7.31
CA MET A 15 -37.29 15.94 7.01
C MET A 15 -38.30 15.18 7.89
N ARG A 16 -39.38 14.67 7.29
CA ARG A 16 -40.47 14.01 8.04
C ARG A 16 -40.16 12.56 8.42
N GLU A 17 -39.34 11.88 7.62
CA GLU A 17 -38.91 10.49 7.84
C GLU A 17 -37.49 10.28 7.34
N THR A 18 -36.72 9.49 8.10
CA THR A 18 -35.38 9.03 7.73
C THR A 18 -35.46 7.53 7.46
N LYS A 19 -34.98 7.08 6.30
CA LYS A 19 -34.84 5.65 5.99
C LYS A 19 -33.37 5.30 5.88
N THR A 20 -32.92 4.37 6.72
CA THR A 20 -31.61 3.77 6.61
C THR A 20 -31.64 2.72 5.51
N VAL A 21 -30.73 2.83 4.54
CA VAL A 21 -30.59 1.84 3.46
C VAL A 21 -29.34 1.02 3.74
N HIS A 22 -29.53 -0.29 3.95
CA HIS A 22 -28.44 -1.23 4.13
C HIS A 22 -28.05 -1.82 2.77
N TRP A 23 -26.77 -1.81 2.45
CA TRP A 23 -26.24 -2.47 1.24
C TRP A 23 -25.13 -3.44 1.62
N LYS A 24 -25.04 -4.57 0.90
CA LYS A 24 -24.04 -5.61 1.14
C LYS A 24 -23.03 -5.62 0.01
N ILE A 25 -21.77 -5.30 0.31
CA ILE A 25 -20.64 -5.53 -0.58
C ILE A 25 -20.04 -6.89 -0.26
N LYS A 26 -19.65 -7.69 -1.25
CA LYS A 26 -19.08 -9.03 -0.97
C LYS A 26 -17.68 -8.90 -0.37
N ARG A 27 -17.34 -9.79 0.57
CA ARG A 27 -15.97 -9.91 1.08
C ARG A 27 -15.02 -10.21 -0.08
N ARG A 28 -13.88 -9.51 -0.14
CA ARG A 28 -12.91 -9.53 -1.27
C ARG A 28 -13.42 -8.94 -2.59
N GLN A 29 -14.52 -8.21 -2.60
CA GLN A 29 -14.89 -7.40 -3.75
C GLN A 29 -14.04 -6.12 -3.73
N THR A 30 -13.51 -5.74 -4.90
CA THR A 30 -12.90 -4.43 -5.10
C THR A 30 -14.01 -3.38 -5.14
N ALA A 31 -13.95 -2.40 -4.25
CA ALA A 31 -14.83 -1.25 -4.24
C ALA A 31 -14.01 -0.01 -4.63
N ASP A 32 -14.42 0.66 -5.69
CA ASP A 32 -13.89 1.95 -6.11
C ASP A 32 -15.03 2.98 -6.21
N PRO A 33 -14.73 4.29 -6.34
CA PRO A 33 -15.78 5.33 -6.45
C PRO A 33 -16.68 5.24 -7.69
N ARG A 34 -16.44 4.27 -8.59
CA ARG A 34 -17.30 3.95 -9.75
C ARG A 34 -18.19 2.75 -9.48
N THR A 35 -17.94 2.01 -8.42
CA THR A 35 -18.72 0.85 -7.99
C THR A 35 -20.02 1.34 -7.37
N VAL A 36 -21.16 1.06 -8.02
CA VAL A 36 -22.50 1.33 -7.48
C VAL A 36 -22.80 0.29 -6.40
N VAL A 37 -23.02 0.76 -5.18
CA VAL A 37 -23.24 -0.08 -4.00
C VAL A 37 -24.72 -0.15 -3.61
N CYS A 38 -25.50 0.85 -3.99
CA CYS A 38 -26.95 0.90 -3.77
C CYS A 38 -27.61 1.73 -4.88
N VAL A 39 -28.82 1.34 -5.29
CA VAL A 39 -29.66 2.11 -6.22
C VAL A 39 -30.94 2.51 -5.48
N LEU A 40 -31.23 3.80 -5.42
CA LEU A 40 -32.46 4.33 -4.84
C LEU A 40 -33.48 4.52 -5.95
N ALA A 41 -34.55 3.73 -5.94
CA ALA A 41 -35.65 3.83 -6.89
C ALA A 41 -36.88 4.45 -6.22
N SER A 42 -37.59 5.29 -6.97
CA SER A 42 -38.87 5.89 -6.55
C SER A 42 -39.84 5.87 -7.73
N PRO A 43 -41.16 5.66 -7.49
CA PRO A 43 -42.15 5.61 -8.57
C PRO A 43 -42.27 6.92 -9.35
N PHE A 44 -41.80 8.04 -8.77
CA PHE A 44 -42.01 9.38 -9.29
C PHE A 44 -40.71 10.10 -9.68
N SER A 45 -39.55 9.43 -9.57
CA SER A 45 -38.25 10.02 -9.92
C SER A 45 -37.30 8.98 -10.50
N PRO A 46 -36.37 9.39 -11.37
CA PRO A 46 -35.35 8.48 -11.90
C PRO A 46 -34.48 7.89 -10.79
N GLU A 47 -33.95 6.70 -11.06
CA GLU A 47 -33.08 5.98 -10.14
C GLU A 47 -31.82 6.79 -9.81
N VAL A 48 -31.43 6.78 -8.53
CA VAL A 48 -30.21 7.44 -8.05
C VAL A 48 -29.21 6.38 -7.62
N ASN A 49 -28.04 6.37 -8.28
CA ASN A 49 -26.95 5.49 -7.92
C ASN A 49 -26.15 6.07 -6.75
N VAL A 50 -25.95 5.26 -5.71
CA VAL A 50 -25.04 5.52 -4.60
C VAL A 50 -23.77 4.71 -4.85
N THR A 51 -22.64 5.40 -4.98
CA THR A 51 -21.33 4.78 -5.22
C THR A 51 -20.54 4.56 -3.93
N SER A 52 -19.53 3.69 -3.99
CA SER A 52 -18.68 3.44 -2.83
C SER A 52 -17.83 4.68 -2.47
N PRO A 53 -17.55 4.94 -1.18
CA PRO A 53 -16.93 6.20 -0.73
C PRO A 53 -15.41 6.28 -0.95
N GLY A 54 -14.76 5.21 -1.44
CA GLY A 54 -13.31 5.16 -1.53
C GLY A 54 -12.79 4.05 -2.44
N HIS A 55 -11.47 3.91 -2.52
CA HIS A 55 -10.80 2.80 -3.21
C HIS A 55 -10.33 1.80 -2.17
N GLY A 56 -10.71 0.52 -2.29
CA GLY A 56 -10.26 -0.49 -1.34
C GLY A 56 -10.84 -1.88 -1.57
N TRP A 57 -10.30 -2.84 -0.82
CA TRP A 57 -10.88 -4.19 -0.72
C TRP A 57 -11.79 -4.23 0.50
N VAL A 58 -12.97 -4.83 0.34
CA VAL A 58 -13.81 -5.13 1.50
C VAL A 58 -13.19 -6.29 2.28
N THR A 59 -12.41 -5.94 3.31
CA THR A 59 -11.65 -6.86 4.16
C THR A 59 -12.48 -7.38 5.34
N ALA A 60 -13.48 -6.62 5.79
CA ALA A 60 -14.43 -6.98 6.84
C ALA A 60 -15.86 -6.58 6.45
N LEU A 61 -16.84 -7.36 6.92
CA LEU A 61 -18.27 -7.07 6.81
C LEU A 61 -18.75 -6.67 8.21
N LEU A 62 -19.43 -5.52 8.32
CA LEU A 62 -20.14 -5.18 9.54
C LEU A 62 -21.42 -6.02 9.65
N GLU A 63 -21.88 -6.25 10.87
CA GLU A 63 -23.16 -6.91 11.12
C GLU A 63 -24.33 -6.05 10.60
N ASP A 64 -25.40 -6.72 10.18
CA ASP A 64 -26.60 -6.03 9.67
C ASP A 64 -27.21 -5.16 10.78
N GLY A 65 -27.39 -3.86 10.50
CA GLY A 65 -28.04 -2.91 11.42
C GLY A 65 -27.10 -1.93 12.14
N VAL A 66 -25.78 -2.01 11.93
CA VAL A 66 -24.82 -1.05 12.51
C VAL A 66 -25.03 0.34 11.88
N VAL A 67 -25.31 1.34 12.71
CA VAL A 67 -25.44 2.75 12.30
C VAL A 67 -24.05 3.38 12.25
N VAL A 68 -23.64 3.88 11.10
CA VAL A 68 -22.38 4.64 10.93
C VAL A 68 -22.71 6.13 11.07
N SER A 69 -22.26 6.78 12.14
CA SER A 69 -22.46 8.23 12.28
C SER A 69 -21.52 9.00 11.33
N SER A 70 -21.87 10.24 10.96
CA SER A 70 -21.02 11.10 10.15
C SER A 70 -19.76 11.47 10.95
N GLY A 71 -18.65 10.80 10.65
CA GLY A 71 -17.40 10.86 11.41
C GLY A 71 -16.95 9.50 11.98
N GLU A 72 -17.82 8.50 12.01
CA GLU A 72 -17.51 7.10 12.40
C GLU A 72 -17.21 6.19 11.18
N GLY A 73 -16.87 6.80 10.06
CA GLY A 73 -15.99 6.18 9.09
C GLY A 73 -14.64 6.85 9.25
N GLY A 74 -13.67 6.15 9.85
CA GLY A 74 -12.30 6.65 9.88
C GLY A 74 -11.89 7.05 8.46
N LEU A 75 -11.28 8.23 8.32
CA LEU A 75 -10.47 8.50 7.13
C LEU A 75 -9.52 7.32 6.98
N SER A 76 -9.26 6.88 5.75
CA SER A 76 -8.31 5.79 5.52
C SER A 76 -7.00 6.12 6.24
N GLY A 77 -6.71 5.43 7.35
CA GLY A 77 -5.57 5.71 8.23
C GLY A 77 -5.88 6.12 9.68
N ASP A 78 -7.11 6.54 10.04
CA ASP A 78 -7.42 6.95 11.43
C ASP A 78 -8.06 5.82 12.25
N ARG A 79 -7.35 5.39 13.30
CA ARG A 79 -7.74 4.33 14.24
C ARG A 79 -8.72 4.85 15.30
N ILE A 80 -9.87 4.19 15.45
CA ILE A 80 -10.89 4.55 16.47
C ILE A 80 -10.66 3.82 17.82
N GLN A 81 -9.89 2.71 17.86
CA GLN A 81 -9.47 2.05 19.10
C GLN A 81 -8.29 1.09 18.87
N ASP A 82 -7.46 0.91 19.90
CA ASP A 82 -6.30 0.00 19.88
C ASP A 82 -6.74 -1.47 19.82
N ALA A 83 -6.55 -2.10 18.65
CA ALA A 83 -6.80 -3.52 18.47
C ALA A 83 -5.80 -4.35 19.29
N THR A 84 -6.31 -5.41 19.94
CA THR A 84 -5.54 -6.37 20.74
C THR A 84 -4.62 -7.27 19.92
N ALA A 85 -4.74 -7.26 18.59
CA ALA A 85 -3.81 -7.95 17.70
C ALA A 85 -2.77 -6.94 17.17
N LYS A 86 -1.50 -7.12 17.58
CA LYS A 86 -0.49 -6.05 17.56
C LYS A 86 0.55 -6.15 16.45
N ILE A 87 0.57 -7.21 15.63
CA ILE A 87 1.68 -7.48 14.70
C ILE A 87 1.14 -7.81 13.30
N PRO A 88 1.38 -6.96 12.28
CA PRO A 88 1.13 -7.26 10.88
C PRO A 88 2.16 -8.30 10.44
N MET A 89 1.66 -9.50 10.15
CA MET A 89 2.52 -10.68 10.01
C MET A 89 3.01 -10.94 8.59
N VAL A 90 2.56 -10.16 7.59
CA VAL A 90 2.90 -10.45 6.19
C VAL A 90 3.09 -9.17 5.42
N HIS A 91 4.25 -9.01 4.79
CA HIS A 91 4.55 -7.95 3.80
C HIS A 91 3.56 -7.92 2.62
N SER A 92 2.73 -8.96 2.48
CA SER A 92 1.76 -9.18 1.41
C SER A 92 0.34 -8.75 1.77
N VAL A 93 -0.03 -8.75 3.06
CA VAL A 93 -1.36 -8.39 3.57
C VAL A 93 -1.23 -7.67 4.92
N PRO A 94 -1.06 -6.34 4.91
CA PRO A 94 -0.85 -5.54 6.13
C PRO A 94 -2.01 -5.63 7.13
N ASP A 95 -3.22 -5.87 6.63
CA ASP A 95 -4.45 -5.98 7.43
C ASP A 95 -4.63 -7.34 8.11
N LEU A 96 -3.78 -8.34 7.82
CA LEU A 96 -3.86 -9.65 8.43
C LEU A 96 -3.19 -9.65 9.80
N HIS A 97 -4.04 -9.60 10.82
CA HIS A 97 -3.62 -9.69 12.21
C HIS A 97 -3.87 -11.12 12.71
N VAL A 98 -2.86 -11.72 13.35
CA VAL A 98 -2.95 -13.06 13.96
C VAL A 98 -2.57 -12.97 15.44
N SER A 99 -2.85 -14.02 16.20
CA SER A 99 -2.37 -14.09 17.59
C SER A 99 -0.85 -14.12 17.64
N GLU A 100 -0.27 -13.68 18.76
CA GLU A 100 1.18 -13.68 18.97
C GLU A 100 1.81 -15.08 18.83
N GLN A 101 1.07 -16.12 19.23
CA GLN A 101 1.50 -17.51 19.08
C GLN A 101 1.58 -17.92 17.60
N VAL A 102 0.53 -17.63 16.82
CA VAL A 102 0.50 -17.92 15.38
C VAL A 102 1.55 -17.09 14.64
N ALA A 103 1.76 -15.84 15.07
CA ALA A 103 2.83 -14.99 14.57
C ALA A 103 4.21 -15.62 14.76
N ALA A 104 4.49 -16.13 15.96
CA ALA A 104 5.75 -16.78 16.28
C ALA A 104 5.96 -18.07 15.47
N GLU A 105 4.92 -18.88 15.30
CA GLU A 105 4.98 -20.11 14.50
C GLU A 105 5.26 -19.82 13.01
N LEU A 106 4.58 -18.84 12.43
CA LEU A 106 4.80 -18.42 11.04
C LEU A 106 6.21 -17.87 10.84
N ALA A 107 6.69 -17.04 11.76
CA ALA A 107 8.04 -16.48 11.70
C ALA A 107 9.11 -17.58 11.79
N LEU A 108 8.90 -18.59 12.64
CA LEU A 108 9.80 -19.75 12.74
C LEU A 108 9.81 -20.56 11.44
N GLN A 109 8.64 -20.79 10.84
CA GLN A 109 8.52 -21.52 9.58
C GLN A 109 9.20 -20.76 8.42
N GLU A 110 9.05 -19.43 8.36
CA GLU A 110 9.71 -18.59 7.37
C GLU A 110 11.24 -18.64 7.53
N GLU A 111 11.74 -18.55 8.77
CA GLU A 111 13.17 -18.72 9.09
C GLU A 111 13.71 -20.08 8.60
N GLN A 112 13.00 -21.17 8.88
CA GLN A 112 13.37 -22.51 8.43
C GLN A 112 13.36 -22.65 6.89
N ASN A 113 12.37 -22.06 6.22
CA ASN A 113 12.28 -22.07 4.76
C ASN A 113 13.43 -21.31 4.10
N LEU A 114 13.81 -20.15 4.65
CA LEU A 114 14.95 -19.37 4.19
C LEU A 114 16.25 -20.15 4.35
N LEU A 115 16.47 -20.76 5.51
CA LEU A 115 17.66 -21.59 5.75
C LEU A 115 17.70 -22.82 4.84
N ALA A 116 16.59 -23.52 4.66
CA ALA A 116 16.48 -24.68 3.76
C ALA A 116 16.76 -24.31 2.30
N SER A 117 16.28 -23.14 1.86
CA SER A 117 16.55 -22.61 0.52
C SER A 117 17.88 -21.89 0.38
N ARG A 118 18.67 -21.80 1.48
CA ARG A 118 19.94 -21.06 1.57
C ARG A 118 19.80 -19.60 1.12
N LYS A 119 18.69 -18.96 1.52
CA LYS A 119 18.41 -17.57 1.23
C LYS A 119 18.38 -16.71 2.48
N LEU A 120 18.65 -15.42 2.28
CA LEU A 120 18.45 -14.34 3.23
C LEU A 120 17.28 -13.46 2.78
N ILE A 121 16.87 -12.52 3.62
CA ILE A 121 15.92 -11.47 3.27
C ILE A 121 16.71 -10.23 2.84
N LEU A 122 16.29 -9.60 1.73
CA LEU A 122 16.82 -8.30 1.31
C LEU A 122 15.69 -7.27 1.29
N LEU A 123 15.79 -6.26 2.15
CA LEU A 123 14.95 -5.07 2.10
C LEU A 123 15.56 -4.09 1.10
N VAL A 124 14.77 -3.70 0.11
CA VAL A 124 15.17 -2.85 -1.01
C VAL A 124 14.38 -1.54 -0.97
N ASP A 125 15.07 -0.44 -0.77
CA ASP A 125 14.47 0.89 -0.98
C ASP A 125 14.34 1.23 -2.48
N LEU A 126 13.44 2.15 -2.80
CA LEU A 126 13.17 2.60 -4.17
C LEU A 126 13.97 3.87 -4.52
N ASP A 127 13.49 5.01 -4.06
CA ASP A 127 13.94 6.35 -4.49
C ASP A 127 15.38 6.63 -4.07
N GLN A 128 16.21 7.04 -5.02
CA GLN A 128 17.67 7.20 -4.87
C GLN A 128 18.43 5.91 -4.53
N THR A 129 17.77 4.77 -4.37
CA THR A 129 18.42 3.46 -4.19
C THR A 129 18.49 2.67 -5.49
N ILE A 130 17.36 2.23 -6.05
CA ILE A 130 17.30 1.48 -7.32
C ILE A 130 16.70 2.28 -8.47
N LEU A 131 16.11 3.45 -8.19
CA LEU A 131 15.48 4.32 -9.17
C LEU A 131 15.53 5.78 -8.73
N HIS A 132 15.28 6.68 -9.67
CA HIS A 132 15.11 8.10 -9.41
C HIS A 132 13.84 8.57 -10.09
N THR A 133 12.93 9.19 -9.34
CA THR A 133 11.68 9.74 -9.87
C THR A 133 11.63 11.25 -9.69
N SER A 134 11.23 11.96 -10.73
CA SER A 134 10.99 13.40 -10.73
C SER A 134 9.63 13.74 -11.32
N ASN A 135 9.05 14.85 -10.86
CA ASN A 135 7.86 15.48 -11.42
C ASN A 135 8.20 16.76 -12.20
N ASP A 136 9.49 17.04 -12.41
CA ASP A 136 9.94 18.20 -13.16
C ASP A 136 9.44 18.12 -14.59
N LEU A 137 8.72 19.16 -15.01
CA LEU A 137 8.24 19.30 -16.37
C LEU A 137 9.40 19.30 -17.38
N GLN A 138 10.60 19.75 -17.01
CA GLN A 138 11.77 19.70 -17.89
C GLN A 138 12.37 18.28 -18.06
N ALA A 139 11.88 17.28 -17.34
CA ALA A 139 12.37 15.91 -17.47
C ALA A 139 12.06 15.30 -18.86
N PHE A 140 11.22 15.93 -19.69
CA PHE A 140 11.02 15.51 -21.10
C PHE A 140 12.34 15.43 -21.89
N ARG A 141 13.37 16.18 -21.48
CA ARG A 141 14.66 16.31 -22.16
C ARG A 141 15.51 15.05 -22.06
N TYR A 142 15.31 14.24 -21.02
CA TYR A 142 16.08 13.02 -20.79
C TYR A 142 15.46 11.84 -21.55
N LYS A 143 16.33 11.07 -22.20
CA LYS A 143 15.97 9.84 -22.91
C LYS A 143 15.86 8.67 -21.92
N ASN A 144 15.11 7.63 -22.29
CA ASN A 144 14.96 6.39 -21.51
C ASN A 144 14.27 6.52 -20.14
N LEU A 145 13.44 7.54 -19.96
CA LEU A 145 12.59 7.67 -18.78
C LEU A 145 11.26 6.94 -18.94
N HIS A 146 10.85 6.24 -17.90
CA HIS A 146 9.49 5.72 -17.76
C HIS A 146 8.56 6.85 -17.33
N ARG A 147 7.48 7.05 -18.08
CA ARG A 147 6.49 8.12 -17.83
C ARG A 147 5.15 7.51 -17.48
N TYR A 148 4.56 7.94 -16.37
CA TYR A 148 3.26 7.44 -15.94
C TYR A 148 2.53 8.45 -15.06
N CYS A 149 1.22 8.31 -14.98
CA CYS A 149 0.40 8.99 -13.98
C CYS A 149 -0.06 7.98 -12.93
N LEU A 150 -0.20 8.44 -11.69
CA LEU A 150 -0.84 7.64 -10.65
C LEU A 150 -2.38 7.79 -10.78
N PRO A 151 -3.16 6.75 -10.45
CA PRO A 151 -4.62 6.84 -10.38
C PRO A 151 -5.09 8.05 -9.56
N GLY A 152 -6.00 8.83 -10.13
CA GLY A 152 -6.54 10.03 -9.47
C GLY A 152 -5.63 11.27 -9.49
N SER A 153 -4.47 11.21 -10.16
CA SER A 153 -3.55 12.35 -10.32
C SER A 153 -3.30 12.67 -11.78
N SER A 154 -3.30 13.96 -12.12
CA SER A 154 -2.84 14.47 -13.43
C SER A 154 -1.32 14.66 -13.49
N LEU A 155 -0.62 14.44 -12.38
CA LEU A 155 0.84 14.61 -12.31
C LEU A 155 1.54 13.49 -13.08
N ILE A 156 2.45 13.89 -13.97
CA ILE A 156 3.30 12.96 -14.72
C ILE A 156 4.56 12.71 -13.92
N TYR A 157 4.80 11.44 -13.60
CA TYR A 157 6.02 10.97 -12.97
C TYR A 157 7.00 10.53 -14.04
N HIS A 158 8.25 10.95 -13.89
CA HIS A 158 9.37 10.61 -14.74
C HIS A 158 10.37 9.77 -13.95
N THR A 159 10.47 8.48 -14.23
CA THR A 159 11.33 7.55 -13.49
C THR A 159 12.47 7.02 -14.35
N SER A 160 13.68 7.12 -13.84
CA SER A 160 14.87 6.44 -14.35
C SER A 160 15.20 5.26 -13.43
N PHE A 161 15.53 4.11 -14.00
CA PHE A 161 16.04 2.97 -13.23
C PHE A 161 17.56 3.01 -13.15
N ARG A 162 18.12 2.58 -12.02
CA ARG A 162 19.57 2.49 -11.86
C ARG A 162 20.14 1.54 -12.91
N PRO A 163 21.26 1.89 -13.60
CA PRO A 163 21.81 1.04 -14.64
C PRO A 163 22.04 -0.39 -14.16
N HIS A 164 21.76 -1.37 -15.03
CA HIS A 164 21.87 -2.81 -14.76
C HIS A 164 20.92 -3.37 -13.68
N LEU A 165 19.87 -2.64 -13.29
CA LEU A 165 18.91 -3.05 -12.25
C LEU A 165 18.43 -4.50 -12.41
N LEU A 166 17.92 -4.90 -13.57
CA LEU A 166 17.38 -6.25 -13.77
C LEU A 166 18.46 -7.34 -13.62
N THR A 167 19.67 -7.09 -14.11
CA THR A 167 20.81 -8.02 -13.95
C THR A 167 21.20 -8.20 -12.48
N VAL A 168 21.16 -7.11 -11.71
CA VAL A 168 21.42 -7.13 -10.27
C VAL A 168 20.29 -7.88 -9.55
N LEU A 169 19.02 -7.59 -9.83
CA LEU A 169 17.88 -8.29 -9.23
C LEU A 169 17.90 -9.79 -9.56
N ASP A 170 18.24 -10.18 -10.79
CA ASP A 170 18.42 -11.59 -11.16
C ASP A 170 19.51 -12.28 -10.36
N SER A 171 20.63 -11.61 -10.16
CA SER A 171 21.75 -12.15 -9.39
C SER A 171 21.39 -12.28 -7.91
N LEU A 172 20.76 -11.26 -7.34
CA LEU A 172 20.34 -11.22 -5.94
C LEU A 172 19.23 -12.24 -5.66
N SER A 173 18.29 -12.47 -6.59
CA SER A 173 17.17 -13.41 -6.42
C SER A 173 17.59 -14.86 -6.12
N LYS A 174 18.83 -15.22 -6.45
CA LYS A 174 19.43 -16.54 -6.15
C LYS A 174 19.73 -16.71 -4.66
N TYR A 175 20.08 -15.64 -3.98
CA TYR A 175 20.54 -15.63 -2.59
C TYR A 175 19.57 -14.94 -1.64
N TYR A 176 18.66 -14.12 -2.18
CA TYR A 176 17.76 -13.30 -1.39
C TYR A 176 16.30 -13.50 -1.80
N GLU A 177 15.44 -13.55 -0.78
CA GLU A 177 14.04 -13.18 -0.92
C GLU A 177 13.93 -11.65 -0.76
N MET A 178 13.51 -10.96 -1.81
CA MET A 178 13.53 -9.50 -1.87
C MET A 178 12.18 -8.90 -1.53
N HIS A 179 12.21 -7.81 -0.75
CA HIS A 179 11.06 -7.04 -0.30
C HIS A 179 11.29 -5.57 -0.61
N ILE A 180 10.29 -4.88 -1.14
CA ILE A 180 10.36 -3.41 -1.26
C ILE A 180 10.04 -2.80 0.11
N CYS A 181 10.86 -1.86 0.56
CA CYS A 181 10.62 -1.07 1.77
C CYS A 181 10.86 0.41 1.48
N THR A 182 9.80 1.20 1.29
CA THR A 182 9.87 2.57 0.77
C THR A 182 9.00 3.53 1.57
N PHE A 183 9.39 4.81 1.61
CA PHE A 183 8.53 5.91 2.08
C PHE A 183 7.63 6.51 0.97
N GLY A 184 7.65 5.93 -0.24
CA GLY A 184 6.60 6.17 -1.22
C GLY A 184 5.25 5.63 -0.72
N ASN A 185 4.14 6.21 -1.20
CA ASN A 185 2.81 5.67 -0.91
C ASN A 185 2.57 4.34 -1.64
N ARG A 186 1.53 3.61 -1.23
CA ARG A 186 1.22 2.28 -1.74
C ARG A 186 1.00 2.27 -3.24
N VAL A 187 0.22 3.23 -3.75
CA VAL A 187 -0.11 3.32 -5.18
C VAL A 187 1.16 3.51 -6.04
N TYR A 188 2.08 4.34 -5.57
CA TYR A 188 3.38 4.58 -6.18
C TYR A 188 4.27 3.32 -6.16
N ALA A 189 4.42 2.69 -4.99
CA ALA A 189 5.25 1.51 -4.82
C ALA A 189 4.79 0.35 -5.70
N HIS A 190 3.47 0.08 -5.73
CA HIS A 190 2.88 -0.95 -6.58
C HIS A 190 3.01 -0.62 -8.07
N LYS A 191 2.86 0.65 -8.45
CA LYS A 191 3.05 1.08 -9.85
C LYS A 191 4.49 0.79 -10.30
N LEU A 192 5.49 1.16 -9.51
CA LEU A 192 6.89 0.91 -9.86
C LEU A 192 7.25 -0.58 -9.84
N ALA A 193 6.77 -1.32 -8.85
CA ALA A 193 6.94 -2.77 -8.81
C ALA A 193 6.36 -3.44 -10.08
N SER A 194 5.22 -2.98 -10.59
CA SER A 194 4.65 -3.51 -11.84
C SER A 194 5.49 -3.23 -13.09
N ILE A 195 6.31 -2.17 -13.07
CA ILE A 195 7.21 -1.81 -14.17
C ILE A 195 8.51 -2.61 -14.07
N ILE A 196 9.07 -2.74 -12.86
CA ILE A 196 10.35 -3.43 -12.60
C ILE A 196 10.17 -4.95 -12.67
N ASP A 197 9.09 -5.47 -12.11
CA ASP A 197 8.82 -6.89 -11.92
C ASP A 197 7.43 -7.29 -12.44
N PRO A 198 7.18 -7.15 -13.76
CA PRO A 198 5.87 -7.44 -14.35
C PRO A 198 5.43 -8.90 -14.17
N LYS A 199 6.39 -9.82 -14.01
CA LYS A 199 6.16 -11.25 -13.78
C LYS A 199 6.14 -11.63 -12.30
N ARG A 200 6.28 -10.68 -11.37
CA ARG A 200 6.27 -10.92 -9.92
C ARG A 200 7.30 -11.94 -9.43
N ARG A 201 8.45 -12.01 -10.09
CA ARG A 201 9.55 -12.95 -9.80
C ARG A 201 10.41 -12.49 -8.62
N TYR A 202 10.60 -11.18 -8.45
CA TYR A 202 11.53 -10.60 -7.49
C TYR A 202 10.84 -10.26 -6.17
N PHE A 203 9.79 -9.46 -6.24
CA PHE A 203 9.13 -8.89 -5.06
C PHE A 203 7.78 -9.54 -4.78
N SER A 204 7.11 -10.09 -5.81
CA SER A 204 5.78 -10.68 -5.69
C SER A 204 4.79 -9.71 -5.02
N HIS A 205 4.37 -10.00 -3.79
CA HIS A 205 3.48 -9.17 -2.99
C HIS A 205 4.19 -8.44 -1.83
N ARG A 206 5.50 -8.63 -1.67
CA ARG A 206 6.30 -8.16 -0.54
C ARG A 206 6.68 -6.69 -0.69
N ILE A 207 5.72 -5.81 -0.41
CA ILE A 207 5.88 -4.37 -0.57
C ILE A 207 5.39 -3.69 0.70
N LEU A 208 6.33 -3.11 1.45
CA LEU A 208 6.07 -2.21 2.57
C LEU A 208 6.22 -0.77 2.08
N SER A 209 5.10 -0.06 1.98
CA SER A 209 5.08 1.35 1.64
C SER A 209 4.90 2.21 2.89
N ARG A 210 4.96 3.54 2.73
CA ARG A 210 4.70 4.48 3.83
C ARG A 210 3.37 4.24 4.52
N ASP A 211 2.37 3.79 3.77
CA ASP A 211 1.01 3.62 4.26
C ASP A 211 0.91 2.45 5.25
N GLU A 212 1.89 1.53 5.23
CA GLU A 212 2.01 0.42 6.18
C GLU A 212 3.12 0.61 7.23
N CYS A 213 3.93 1.67 7.11
CA CYS A 213 4.99 1.95 8.06
C CYS A 213 4.39 2.44 9.39
N PHE A 214 4.73 1.81 10.52
CA PHE A 214 4.29 2.28 11.84
C PHE A 214 4.80 3.67 12.19
N ASN A 215 5.97 4.02 11.64
CA ASN A 215 6.62 5.29 11.89
C ASN A 215 6.90 5.98 10.54
N PRO A 216 6.40 7.21 10.34
CA PRO A 216 6.59 7.94 9.09
C PRO A 216 8.01 8.50 8.91
N ILE A 217 8.84 8.46 9.96
CA ILE A 217 10.19 9.04 10.01
C ILE A 217 11.26 7.94 9.91
N THR A 218 11.05 6.80 10.58
CA THR A 218 12.01 5.69 10.59
C THR A 218 11.43 4.38 10.05
N LYS A 219 12.20 3.72 9.18
CA LYS A 219 11.90 2.36 8.71
C LYS A 219 12.31 1.31 9.75
N PHE A 220 13.28 1.61 10.61
CA PHE A 220 13.79 0.72 11.66
C PHE A 220 12.69 0.20 12.59
N ALA A 221 11.71 1.05 12.93
CA ALA A 221 10.58 0.66 13.76
C ALA A 221 9.79 -0.54 13.20
N ASN A 222 9.75 -0.69 11.87
CA ASN A 222 9.06 -1.81 11.22
C ASN A 222 9.82 -3.13 11.36
N LEU A 223 11.14 -3.12 11.53
CA LEU A 223 11.97 -4.33 11.56
C LEU A 223 11.55 -5.29 12.68
N LYS A 224 11.22 -4.77 13.86
CA LYS A 224 10.79 -5.61 15.00
C LYS A 224 9.47 -6.31 14.74
N ALA A 225 8.55 -5.65 14.04
CA ALA A 225 7.24 -6.21 13.71
C ALA A 225 7.32 -7.20 12.55
N LEU A 226 8.17 -6.92 11.55
CA LEU A 226 8.37 -7.77 10.38
C LEU A 226 9.20 -9.01 10.70
N PHE A 227 10.17 -8.88 11.61
CA PHE A 227 11.10 -9.95 11.97
C PHE A 227 11.14 -10.15 13.49
N PRO A 228 10.07 -10.70 14.09
CA PRO A 228 9.95 -10.87 15.55
C PRO A 228 11.01 -11.84 16.12
N ARG A 229 11.61 -12.67 15.26
CA ARG A 229 12.69 -13.62 15.59
C ARG A 229 14.09 -13.02 15.52
N GLY A 230 14.21 -11.76 15.09
CA GLY A 230 15.49 -11.04 14.97
C GLY A 230 15.94 -10.81 13.53
N LEU A 231 17.04 -10.08 13.36
CA LEU A 231 17.51 -9.55 12.08
C LEU A 231 18.69 -10.33 11.48
N ASN A 232 19.02 -11.51 12.04
CA ASN A 232 20.22 -12.27 11.65
C ASN A 232 20.21 -12.69 10.17
N LEU A 233 19.02 -12.81 9.56
CA LEU A 233 18.86 -13.18 8.15
C LEU A 233 18.49 -12.00 7.25
N VAL A 234 18.52 -10.77 7.77
CA VAL A 234 18.05 -9.58 7.05
C VAL A 234 19.24 -8.75 6.58
N CYS A 235 19.23 -8.38 5.31
CA CYS A 235 20.12 -7.40 4.71
C CYS A 235 19.28 -6.22 4.19
N ILE A 236 19.83 -5.01 4.24
CA ILE A 236 19.12 -3.79 3.83
C ILE A 236 19.98 -3.04 2.81
N ILE A 237 19.38 -2.58 1.71
CA ILE A 237 20.00 -1.60 0.81
C ILE A 237 19.13 -0.34 0.75
N ASP A 238 19.73 0.79 1.11
CA ASP A 238 19.07 2.10 1.17
C ASP A 238 20.14 3.19 1.03
N ASP A 239 19.76 4.33 0.45
CA ASP A 239 20.64 5.50 0.31
C ASP A 239 20.64 6.39 1.56
N ARG A 240 19.77 6.11 2.53
CA ARG A 240 19.63 6.89 3.76
C ARG A 240 19.90 6.02 4.99
N GLY A 241 20.99 6.29 5.69
CA GLY A 241 21.34 5.57 6.91
C GLY A 241 20.45 5.92 8.10
N GLU A 242 20.05 7.19 8.21
CA GLU A 242 19.33 7.72 9.36
C GLU A 242 17.92 7.13 9.49
N VAL A 243 17.28 6.72 8.39
CA VAL A 243 15.94 6.10 8.45
C VAL A 243 15.98 4.68 9.00
N TRP A 244 17.16 4.07 9.03
CA TRP A 244 17.42 2.73 9.57
C TRP A 244 18.17 2.75 10.91
N ASP A 245 18.31 3.92 11.54
CA ASP A 245 19.11 4.11 12.76
C ASP A 245 20.54 3.56 12.60
N TRP A 246 21.11 3.68 11.39
CA TRP A 246 22.42 3.12 11.03
C TRP A 246 22.60 1.63 11.41
N SER A 247 21.53 0.84 11.25
CA SER A 247 21.52 -0.60 11.49
C SER A 247 22.77 -1.28 10.91
N PRO A 248 23.41 -2.22 11.63
CA PRO A 248 24.56 -2.96 11.12
C PRO A 248 24.21 -3.85 9.90
N ASN A 249 22.91 -4.11 9.67
CA ASN A 249 22.41 -4.84 8.52
C ASN A 249 22.29 -3.97 7.26
N LEU A 250 22.53 -2.66 7.36
CA LEU A 250 22.46 -1.71 6.26
C LEU A 250 23.74 -1.70 5.44
N ILE A 251 23.57 -1.98 4.15
CA ILE A 251 24.53 -1.63 3.10
C ILE A 251 24.09 -0.28 2.54
N HIS A 252 24.71 0.79 3.06
CA HIS A 252 24.46 2.14 2.61
C HIS A 252 24.96 2.32 1.17
N VAL A 253 24.05 2.58 0.23
CA VAL A 253 24.39 2.75 -1.18
C VAL A 253 24.53 4.23 -1.54
N LYS A 254 25.37 4.52 -2.53
CA LYS A 254 25.45 5.87 -3.08
C LYS A 254 24.08 6.26 -3.69
N PRO A 255 23.52 7.44 -3.34
CA PRO A 255 22.28 7.95 -3.92
C PRO A 255 22.34 8.01 -5.46
N TYR A 256 21.28 7.55 -6.10
CA TYR A 256 21.07 7.59 -7.55
C TYR A 256 20.24 8.82 -7.93
N ARG A 257 20.80 9.70 -8.75
CA ARG A 257 20.21 10.97 -9.19
C ARG A 257 20.32 11.09 -10.70
#